data_AF-A0A6V7K4J0-F1
#
_entry.id   AF-A0A6V7K4J0-F1
#
_cell.length_a   1.000
_cell.length_b   1.000
_cell.length_c   1.000
_cell.angle_alpha   90.00
_cell.angle_beta   90.00
_cell.angle_gamma   90.00
#
_symmetry.space_group_name_H-M   'P 1'
#
loop_
_entity.id
_entity.type
_entity.pdbx_description
1 polymer ?
#
loop_
_entity_poly.entity_id
_entity_poly.type
_entity_poly.pdbx_seq_one_letter_code
_entity_poly.pdbx_strand_id
1 'polypeptide(L)'
;MPLIIITGIASSGKTTRTNELREFFQTKDKKVDVISETEMITLRCFTKNDFFMDSKKEKAIRGEIRSNVQRMLNTKDVLIVDAMNYIKGLRYELYCLSKLFKTPQCTIHCDLPAEHAWLLNAGRVEEEKYSRETFDAVVQ
;
A
#
# COMPACT_ATOMS: atom_id res chain seq x y z
N MET A 1 7.82 6.59 -16.55
CA MET A 1 8.50 5.71 -15.58
C MET A 1 7.46 5.30 -14.56
N PRO A 2 7.45 4.02 -14.15
CA PRO A 2 6.20 3.35 -13.84
C PRO A 2 5.57 3.75 -12.50
N LEU A 3 4.24 3.68 -12.47
CA LEU A 3 3.47 3.54 -11.23
C LEU A 3 3.51 2.07 -10.80
N ILE A 4 3.98 1.80 -9.59
CA ILE A 4 3.99 0.46 -9.01
C ILE A 4 2.94 0.41 -7.89
N ILE A 5 1.98 -0.50 -8.03
CA ILE A 5 0.92 -0.70 -7.02
C ILE A 5 1.25 -1.99 -6.28
N ILE A 6 1.58 -1.90 -5.00
CA ILE A 6 1.74 -3.08 -4.15
C ILE A 6 0.35 -3.46 -3.62
N THR A 7 0.04 -4.75 -3.60
CA THR A 7 -1.23 -5.24 -3.03
C THR A 7 -1.02 -6.60 -2.37
N GLY A 8 -1.82 -6.90 -1.35
CA GLY A 8 -1.72 -8.16 -0.61
C GLY A 8 -2.35 -8.03 0.76
N ILE A 9 -2.61 -9.18 1.38
CA ILE A 9 -3.26 -9.27 2.68
C ILE A 9 -2.45 -8.62 3.80
N ALA A 10 -3.06 -8.43 4.97
CA ALA A 10 -2.38 -7.85 6.12
C ALA A 10 -1.12 -8.68 6.44
N SER A 11 -0.01 -8.00 6.74
CA SER A 11 1.27 -8.64 7.08
C SER A 11 1.89 -9.57 6.01
N SER A 12 1.54 -9.44 4.72
CA SER A 12 2.12 -10.25 3.63
C SER A 12 3.50 -9.80 3.10
N GLY A 13 4.19 -8.89 3.80
CA GLY A 13 5.52 -8.41 3.40
C GLY A 13 5.54 -7.29 2.35
N LYS A 14 4.40 -6.62 2.11
CA LYS A 14 4.27 -5.49 1.17
C LYS A 14 5.37 -4.43 1.34
N THR A 15 5.51 -3.89 2.54
CA THR A 15 6.50 -2.84 2.86
C THR A 15 7.93 -3.33 2.69
N THR A 16 8.22 -4.60 2.99
CA THR A 16 9.53 -5.20 2.71
C THR A 16 9.83 -5.16 1.21
N ARG A 17 8.89 -5.61 0.36
CA ARG A 17 9.05 -5.56 -1.09
C ARG A 17 9.12 -4.13 -1.64
N THR A 18 8.37 -3.20 -1.06
CA THR A 18 8.47 -1.77 -1.37
C THR A 18 9.90 -1.25 -1.16
N ASN A 19 10.51 -1.57 -0.01
CA ASN A 19 11.85 -1.11 0.33
C ASN A 19 12.91 -1.72 -0.59
N GLU A 20 12.87 -3.03 -0.83
CA GLU A 20 13.78 -3.69 -1.77
C GLU A 20 13.68 -3.12 -3.19
N LEU A 21 12.46 -2.85 -3.68
CA LEU A 21 12.25 -2.22 -4.98
C LEU A 21 12.81 -0.80 -5.01
N ARG A 22 12.57 -0.02 -3.95
CA ARG A 22 13.11 1.33 -3.80
C ARG A 22 14.63 1.32 -3.87
N GLU A 23 15.28 0.47 -3.09
CA GLU A 23 16.73 0.30 -3.09
C GLU A 23 17.24 -0.10 -4.48
N PHE A 24 16.61 -1.10 -5.10
CA PHE A 24 16.98 -1.55 -6.45
C PHE A 24 16.94 -0.42 -7.47
N PHE A 25 15.85 0.36 -7.54
CA PHE A 25 15.73 1.46 -8.48
C PHE A 25 16.69 2.62 -8.16
N GLN A 26 16.96 2.89 -6.89
CA GLN A 26 17.98 3.86 -6.48
C GLN A 26 19.38 3.45 -6.96
N THR A 27 19.72 2.15 -6.94
CA THR A 27 21.00 1.67 -7.53
C THR A 27 21.11 1.91 -9.04
N LYS A 28 19.98 2.14 -9.72
CA LYS A 28 19.89 2.46 -11.14
C LYS A 28 19.77 3.96 -11.41
N ASP A 29 20.09 4.79 -10.42
CA ASP A 29 20.02 6.26 -10.46
C ASP A 29 18.60 6.75 -10.85
N LYS A 30 17.58 6.09 -10.30
CA LYS A 30 16.19 6.52 -10.44
C LYS A 30 15.73 7.19 -9.17
N LYS A 31 15.04 8.32 -9.33
CA LYS A 31 14.25 8.90 -8.25
C LYS A 31 13.03 8.02 -7.99
N VAL A 32 12.87 7.61 -6.73
CA VAL A 32 11.78 6.75 -6.27
C VAL A 32 11.09 7.43 -5.11
N ASP A 33 9.79 7.66 -5.27
CA ASP A 33 8.91 8.14 -4.22
C ASP A 33 7.96 7.03 -3.78
N VAL A 34 7.65 6.99 -2.48
CA VAL A 34 6.75 5.97 -1.88
C VAL A 34 5.58 6.68 -1.21
N ILE A 35 4.38 6.22 -1.50
CA ILE A 35 3.15 6.60 -0.81
C ILE A 35 2.79 5.44 0.12
N SER A 36 2.92 5.64 1.43
CA SER A 36 2.67 4.63 2.46
C SER A 36 1.34 4.84 3.16
N GLU A 37 0.44 3.85 3.07
CA GLU A 37 -0.82 3.83 3.82
C GLU A 37 -0.58 3.84 5.33
N THR A 38 0.45 3.12 5.79
CA THR A 38 0.78 3.05 7.22
C THR A 38 1.22 4.41 7.75
N GLU A 39 2.05 5.16 7.01
CA GLU A 39 2.45 6.51 7.40
C GLU A 39 1.25 7.45 7.47
N MET A 40 0.31 7.38 6.52
CA MET A 40 -0.89 8.21 6.52
C MET A 40 -1.84 7.89 7.70
N ILE A 41 -1.97 6.61 8.06
CA ILE A 41 -2.71 6.17 9.25
C ILE A 41 -2.08 6.79 10.51
N THR A 42 -0.76 6.69 10.65
CA THR A 42 -0.02 7.24 11.79
C THR A 42 -0.11 8.77 11.86
N LEU A 43 0.04 9.47 10.73
CA LEU A 43 -0.08 10.94 10.65
C LEU A 43 -1.48 11.45 11.05
N ARG A 44 -2.51 10.62 10.90
CA ARG A 44 -3.88 10.90 11.33
C ARG A 44 -4.16 10.48 12.77
N CYS A 45 -3.14 10.02 13.50
CA CYS A 45 -3.24 9.49 14.86
C CYS A 45 -4.24 8.34 14.98
N PHE A 46 -4.35 7.51 13.94
CA PHE A 46 -5.18 6.29 13.96
C PHE A 46 -4.32 5.08 14.32
N THR A 47 -4.93 4.09 14.97
CA THR A 47 -4.36 2.74 15.07
C THR A 47 -4.78 1.92 13.86
N LYS A 48 -4.01 0.88 13.49
CA LYS A 48 -4.39 -0.03 12.40
C LYS A 48 -5.75 -0.68 12.68
N ASN A 49 -5.96 -1.12 13.92
CA ASN A 49 -7.20 -1.78 14.32
C ASN A 49 -8.41 -0.85 14.19
N ASP A 50 -8.32 0.37 14.70
CA ASP A 50 -9.43 1.34 14.59
C ASP A 50 -9.65 1.88 13.18
N PHE A 51 -8.62 1.82 12.34
CA PHE A 51 -8.69 2.26 10.95
C PHE A 51 -9.47 1.28 10.09
N PHE A 52 -9.09 -0.01 10.11
CA PHE A 52 -9.71 -1.05 9.29
C PHE A 52 -11.09 -1.49 9.78
N MET A 53 -11.47 -1.13 11.01
CA MET A 53 -12.84 -1.33 11.50
C MET A 53 -13.79 -0.17 11.16
N ASP A 54 -13.28 0.93 10.59
CA ASP A 54 -14.08 2.11 10.22
C ASP A 54 -13.97 2.43 8.72
N SER A 55 -14.98 1.99 7.97
CA SER A 55 -15.10 2.24 6.52
C SER A 55 -15.01 3.72 6.12
N LYS A 56 -15.38 4.67 6.99
CA LYS A 56 -15.27 6.11 6.70
C LYS A 56 -13.81 6.56 6.74
N LYS A 57 -13.04 6.08 7.74
CA LYS A 57 -11.60 6.36 7.84
C LYS A 57 -10.86 5.76 6.64
N GLU A 58 -11.18 4.52 6.29
CA GLU A 58 -10.58 3.90 5.10
C GLU A 58 -10.89 4.68 3.82
N LYS A 59 -12.14 5.11 3.64
CA LYS A 59 -12.54 5.90 2.47
C LYS A 59 -11.75 7.22 2.39
N ALA A 60 -11.53 7.88 3.53
CA ALA A 60 -10.76 9.11 3.59
C ALA A 60 -9.29 8.89 3.18
N ILE A 61 -8.62 7.88 3.75
CA ILE A 61 -7.23 7.55 3.42
C ILE A 61 -7.09 7.10 1.96
N ARG A 62 -8.02 6.30 1.43
CA ARG A 62 -8.02 5.93 -0.01
C ARG A 62 -8.12 7.16 -0.92
N GLY A 63 -8.99 8.11 -0.57
CA GLY A 63 -9.13 9.37 -1.31
C GLY A 63 -7.83 10.18 -1.30
N GLU A 64 -7.14 10.20 -0.16
CA GLU A 64 -5.86 10.86 0.00
C GLU A 64 -4.72 10.17 -0.76
N ILE A 65 -4.63 8.84 -0.70
CA ILE A 65 -3.67 8.06 -1.51
C ILE A 65 -3.86 8.41 -2.99
N ARG A 66 -5.11 8.38 -3.49
CA ARG A 66 -5.41 8.76 -4.88
C ARG A 66 -4.97 10.20 -5.17
N SER A 67 -5.24 11.13 -4.27
CA SER A 67 -4.87 12.54 -4.42
C SER A 67 -3.35 12.73 -4.45
N ASN A 68 -2.61 12.04 -3.59
CA ASN A 68 -1.14 12.04 -3.58
C ASN A 68 -0.58 11.43 -4.86
N VAL A 69 -1.12 10.29 -5.32
CA VAL A 69 -0.72 9.68 -6.60
C VAL A 69 -0.91 10.69 -7.72
N GLN A 70 -2.08 11.32 -7.82
CA GLN A 70 -2.34 12.29 -8.88
C GLN A 70 -1.38 13.49 -8.87
N ARG A 71 -0.93 13.94 -7.69
CA ARG A 71 0.03 15.06 -7.56
C ARG A 71 1.46 14.65 -7.92
N MET A 72 1.88 13.45 -7.51
CA MET A 72 3.28 13.03 -7.60
C MET A 72 3.59 12.30 -8.91
N LEU A 73 2.58 11.69 -9.53
CA LEU A 73 2.75 10.86 -10.72
C LEU A 73 3.26 11.70 -11.89
N ASN A 74 4.34 11.23 -12.51
CA ASN A 74 4.93 11.86 -13.68
C ASN A 74 5.61 10.80 -14.56
N THR A 75 6.15 11.22 -15.71
CA THR A 75 6.77 10.29 -16.68
C THR A 75 8.23 9.97 -16.40
N LYS A 76 8.87 10.65 -15.43
CA LYS A 76 10.31 10.59 -15.15
C LYS A 76 10.67 9.80 -13.89
N ASP A 77 9.86 9.87 -12.85
CA ASP A 77 10.15 9.25 -11.55
C ASP A 77 9.40 7.92 -11.40
N VAL A 78 9.88 7.06 -10.49
CA VAL A 78 9.16 5.84 -10.08
C VAL A 78 8.31 6.19 -8.87
N LEU A 79 7.02 5.85 -8.91
CA LEU A 79 6.10 6.03 -7.79
C LEU A 79 5.60 4.68 -7.31
N ILE A 80 5.86 4.33 -6.06
CA ILE A 80 5.37 3.10 -5.44
C ILE A 80 4.23 3.44 -4.46
N VAL A 81 3.11 2.72 -4.58
CA VAL A 81 1.98 2.82 -3.64
C VAL A 81 2.00 1.59 -2.74
N ASP A 82 2.49 1.77 -1.52
CA ASP A 82 2.50 0.75 -0.47
C ASP A 82 1.25 0.86 0.40
N ALA A 83 0.24 0.08 0.03
CA ALA A 83 -1.02 -0.03 0.75
C ALA A 83 -1.56 -1.45 0.57
N MET A 84 -2.58 -1.83 1.34
CA MET A 84 -3.21 -3.14 1.09
C MET A 84 -3.80 -3.23 -0.32
N ASN A 85 -4.40 -2.14 -0.80
CA ASN A 85 -4.96 -2.01 -2.15
C ASN A 85 -5.91 -3.17 -2.54
N TYR A 86 -6.60 -3.81 -1.59
CA TYR A 86 -7.39 -5.04 -1.82
C TYR A 86 -8.65 -4.80 -2.68
N ILE A 87 -9.18 -3.57 -2.67
CA ILE A 87 -10.35 -3.20 -3.47
C ILE A 87 -9.97 -3.05 -4.95
N LYS A 88 -10.58 -3.88 -5.81
CA LYS A 88 -10.37 -3.85 -7.28
C LYS A 88 -10.65 -2.46 -7.89
N GLY A 89 -11.72 -1.80 -7.44
CA GLY A 89 -12.09 -0.45 -7.90
C GLY A 89 -11.00 0.59 -7.64
N LEU A 90 -10.36 0.57 -6.46
CA LEU A 90 -9.24 1.46 -6.16
C LEU A 90 -8.06 1.21 -7.10
N ARG A 91 -7.68 -0.06 -7.31
CA ARG A 91 -6.59 -0.40 -8.24
C ARG A 91 -6.89 0.05 -9.66
N TYR A 92 -8.15 -0.07 -10.09
CA TYR A 92 -8.60 0.42 -11.39
C TYR A 92 -8.50 1.95 -11.49
N GLU A 93 -8.90 2.70 -10.47
CA GLU A 93 -8.75 4.16 -10.43
C GLU A 93 -7.27 4.58 -10.57
N LEU A 94 -6.36 3.91 -9.85
CA LEU A 94 -4.92 4.16 -9.94
C LEU A 94 -4.36 3.80 -11.33
N TYR A 95 -4.83 2.72 -11.94
CA TYR A 95 -4.51 2.37 -13.33
C TYR A 95 -4.99 3.44 -14.32
N CYS A 96 -6.20 3.97 -14.16
CA CYS A 96 -6.70 5.07 -14.99
C CYS A 96 -5.84 6.33 -14.84
N LEU A 97 -5.36 6.65 -13.63
CA LEU A 97 -4.39 7.75 -13.44
C LEU A 97 -3.09 7.49 -14.21
N SER A 98 -2.57 6.27 -14.21
CA SER A 98 -1.39 5.94 -15.01
C SER A 98 -1.61 6.18 -16.51
N LYS A 99 -2.81 5.84 -17.03
CA LYS A 99 -3.18 6.10 -18.42
C LYS A 99 -3.29 7.59 -18.73
N LEU A 100 -3.91 8.37 -17.84
CA LEU A 100 -4.03 9.82 -17.96
C LEU A 100 -2.65 10.49 -18.08
N PHE A 101 -1.70 10.07 -17.25
CA PHE A 101 -0.33 10.58 -17.24
C PHE A 101 0.59 9.90 -18.27
N LYS A 102 0.04 9.02 -19.13
CA LYS A 102 0.76 8.29 -20.18
C LYS A 102 2.00 7.55 -19.65
N THR A 103 1.87 6.94 -18.47
CA THR A 103 2.94 6.19 -17.82
C THR A 103 2.56 4.72 -17.62
N PRO A 104 3.50 3.78 -17.80
CA PRO A 104 3.23 2.37 -17.53
C PRO A 104 2.89 2.16 -16.05
N GLN A 105 2.13 1.09 -15.79
CA GLN A 105 1.75 0.68 -14.44
C GLN A 105 1.98 -0.81 -14.28
N CYS A 106 2.48 -1.21 -13.12
CA CYS A 106 2.65 -2.59 -12.71
C CYS A 106 2.01 -2.82 -11.34
N THR A 107 1.29 -3.94 -11.19
CA THR A 107 0.74 -4.37 -9.90
C THR A 107 1.55 -5.55 -9.40
N ILE A 108 2.03 -5.47 -8.17
CA ILE A 108 2.78 -6.54 -7.51
C ILE A 108 1.90 -7.08 -6.39
N HIS A 109 1.50 -8.34 -6.52
CA HIS A 109 0.74 -9.03 -5.49
C HIS A 109 1.69 -9.78 -4.56
N CYS A 110 1.72 -9.38 -3.28
CA CYS A 110 2.40 -10.09 -2.22
C CYS A 110 1.50 -11.22 -1.74
N ASP A 111 1.64 -12.36 -2.41
CA ASP A 111 0.89 -13.59 -2.14
C ASP A 111 1.53 -14.35 -0.95
N LEU A 112 0.77 -14.48 0.12
CA LEU A 112 1.17 -15.21 1.31
C LEU A 112 -0.09 -15.85 1.92
N PRO A 113 -0.06 -17.13 2.30
CA PRO A 113 -1.19 -17.75 2.99
C PRO A 113 -1.57 -16.99 4.27
N ALA A 114 -2.87 -16.87 4.54
CA ALA A 114 -3.40 -16.14 5.69
C ALA A 114 -2.81 -16.62 7.02
N GLU A 115 -2.59 -17.94 7.17
CA GLU A 115 -1.99 -18.54 8.35
C GLU A 115 -0.56 -18.03 8.57
N HIS A 116 0.26 -17.99 7.51
CA HIS A 116 1.63 -17.48 7.59
C HIS A 116 1.66 -15.97 7.85
N ALA A 117 0.76 -15.21 7.22
CA ALA A 117 0.61 -13.79 7.47
C ALA A 117 0.23 -13.49 8.93
N TRP A 118 -0.60 -14.35 9.54
CA TRP A 118 -0.95 -14.25 10.97
C TRP A 118 0.26 -14.52 11.86
N LEU A 119 1.09 -15.53 11.55
CA LEU A 119 2.32 -15.80 12.29
C LEU A 119 3.28 -14.61 12.23
N LEU A 120 3.44 -13.99 11.06
CA LEU A 120 4.24 -12.77 10.90
C LEU A 120 3.64 -11.59 11.67
N ASN A 121 2.31 -11.49 11.73
CA ASN A 121 1.64 -10.48 12.55
C ASN A 121 1.93 -10.69 14.05
N ALA A 122 1.84 -11.92 14.55
CA ALA A 122 2.05 -12.24 15.96
C ALA A 122 3.45 -11.87 16.47
N GLY A 123 4.47 -11.90 15.60
CA GLY A 123 5.85 -11.52 15.92
C GLY A 123 6.14 -10.01 15.90
N ARG A 124 5.17 -9.14 15.61
CA ARG A 124 5.35 -7.68 15.57
C ARG A 124 5.33 -7.06 16.98
N VAL A 125 5.67 -5.78 17.08
CA VAL A 125 5.41 -4.96 18.27
C VAL A 125 3.91 -4.71 18.42
N GLU A 126 3.43 -4.56 19.66
CA GLU A 126 1.99 -4.56 19.98
C GLU A 126 1.22 -3.46 19.24
N GLU A 127 1.83 -2.29 19.06
CA GLU A 127 1.26 -1.13 18.39
C GLU A 127 1.07 -1.37 16.87
N GLU A 128 1.85 -2.28 16.29
CA GLU A 128 1.80 -2.62 14.87
C GLU A 128 1.01 -3.87 14.55
N LYS A 129 0.59 -4.62 15.58
CA LYS A 129 -0.19 -5.85 15.45
C LYS A 129 -1.62 -5.55 15.04
N TYR A 130 -2.10 -6.35 14.12
CA TYR A 130 -3.54 -6.50 13.89
C TYR A 130 -4.13 -7.39 14.99
N SER A 131 -5.28 -6.98 15.53
CA SER A 131 -6.14 -7.85 16.31
C SER A 131 -6.66 -8.99 15.44
N ARG A 132 -7.09 -10.09 16.05
CA ARG A 132 -7.63 -11.22 15.28
C ARG A 132 -8.86 -10.81 14.47
N GLU A 133 -9.76 -10.07 15.10
CA GLU A 133 -10.97 -9.52 14.48
C GLU A 133 -10.63 -8.66 13.25
N THR A 134 -9.72 -7.69 13.42
CA THR A 134 -9.32 -6.81 12.32
C THR A 134 -8.63 -7.57 11.20
N PHE A 135 -7.75 -8.53 11.54
CA PHE A 135 -7.04 -9.33 10.54
C PHE A 135 -8.02 -10.15 9.69
N ASP A 136 -8.95 -10.85 10.32
CA ASP A 136 -9.93 -11.68 9.61
C ASP A 136 -10.90 -10.82 8.76
N ALA A 137 -11.21 -9.59 9.20
CA ALA A 137 -12.03 -8.65 8.43
C ALA A 137 -11.38 -8.20 7.11
N VAL A 138 -10.04 -8.16 7.03
CA VAL A 138 -9.31 -7.60 5.88
C VAL A 138 -8.65 -8.67 4.98
N VAL A 139 -8.73 -9.95 5.34
CA VAL A 139 -8.07 -11.07 4.64
C VAL A 139 -9.02 -11.85 3.70
N GLN A 140 -10.27 -11.39 3.53
CA GLN A 140 -11.30 -12.03 2.70
C GLN A 140 -11.01 -12.01 1.19
#